data_AF-A0A5K0WYS0-F1
#
_entry.id   AF-A0A5K0WYS0-F1
#
_cell.length_a   1.000
_cell.length_b   1.000
_cell.length_c   1.000
_cell.angle_alpha   90.00
_cell.angle_beta   90.00
_cell.angle_gamma   90.00
#
_symmetry.space_group_name_H-M   'P 1'
#
loop_
_entity.id
_entity.type
_entity.pdbx_description
1 polymer ?
#
loop_
_entity_poly.entity_id
_entity_poly.type
_entity_poly.pdbx_seq_one_letter_code
_entity_poly.pdbx_strand_id
1 'polypeptide(L)'
;EMDHIKMAVSKIEAHHPNVLLVEKSVSSYAQEYLLAKEISLVLNVKRPLLDRIARCTGAQIVPSVDKIFSPRLGQCEVFRLERVVEECRSNDSTNKKSVKTLMFFEGCPRRLGCT
;
A
#
# COMPACT_ATOMS: atom_id res chain seq x y z
N GLU A 1 13.04 -22.79 -2.11
CA GLU A 1 11.86 -21.89 -2.05
C GLU A 1 12.10 -20.68 -1.15
N MET A 2 12.51 -20.87 0.11
CA MET A 2 12.85 -19.78 1.04
C MET A 2 13.89 -18.80 0.51
N ASP A 3 14.91 -19.27 -0.21
CA ASP A 3 15.96 -18.41 -0.75
C ASP A 3 15.45 -17.43 -1.81
N HIS A 4 14.46 -17.84 -2.62
CA HIS A 4 13.82 -16.96 -3.60
C HIS A 4 13.01 -15.85 -2.92
N ILE A 5 12.33 -16.18 -1.81
CA ILE A 5 11.60 -15.20 -1.01
C ILE A 5 12.56 -14.20 -0.38
N LYS A 6 13.65 -14.69 0.25
CA LYS A 6 14.69 -13.82 0.82
C LYS A 6 15.29 -12.90 -0.23
N MET A 7 15.66 -13.43 -1.40
CA MET A 7 16.19 -12.63 -2.50
C MET A 7 15.20 -11.55 -2.94
N ALA A 8 13.92 -11.90 -3.08
CA ALA A 8 12.88 -10.95 -3.45
C ALA A 8 12.74 -9.82 -2.42
N VAL A 9 12.73 -10.15 -1.13
CA VAL A 9 12.67 -9.15 -0.06
C VAL A 9 13.92 -8.28 -0.04
N SER A 10 15.11 -8.86 -0.21
CA SER A 10 16.37 -8.10 -0.29
C SER A 10 16.40 -7.14 -1.48
N LYS A 11 15.84 -7.53 -2.65
CA LYS A 11 15.69 -6.63 -3.80
C LYS A 11 14.77 -5.45 -3.48
N ILE A 12 13.66 -5.70 -2.78
CA ILE A 12 12.73 -4.63 -2.34
C ILE A 12 13.42 -3.71 -1.33
N GLU A 13 14.09 -4.28 -0.32
CA GLU A 13 14.81 -3.56 0.73
C GLU A 13 15.90 -2.65 0.15
N ALA A 14 16.60 -3.07 -0.90
CA ALA A 14 17.65 -2.28 -1.54
C ALA A 14 17.15 -0.91 -2.09
N HIS A 15 15.84 -0.75 -2.27
CA HIS A 15 15.23 0.54 -2.63
C HIS A 15 14.76 1.37 -1.43
N HIS A 16 14.90 0.85 -0.21
CA HIS A 16 14.50 1.50 1.05
C HIS A 16 13.06 2.05 1.07
N PRO A 17 12.03 1.27 0.69
CA PRO A 17 10.65 1.73 0.79
C PRO A 17 10.17 1.71 2.24
N ASN A 18 9.38 2.71 2.66
CA ASN A 18 8.70 2.68 3.95
C ASN A 18 7.39 1.89 3.92
N VAL A 19 6.69 1.92 2.78
CA VAL A 19 5.38 1.29 2.58
C VAL A 19 5.38 0.50 1.27
N LEU A 20 4.99 -0.77 1.34
CA LEU A 20 4.81 -1.67 0.21
C LEU A 20 3.32 -2.01 0.03
N LEU A 21 2.76 -1.62 -1.11
CA LEU A 21 1.38 -1.92 -1.50
C LEU A 21 1.38 -3.07 -2.52
N VAL A 22 0.60 -4.11 -2.29
CA VAL A 22 0.48 -5.25 -3.21
C VAL A 22 -0.97 -5.52 -3.60
N GLU A 23 -1.17 -5.97 -4.84
CA GLU A 23 -2.52 -6.23 -5.37
C GLU A 23 -3.16 -7.49 -4.77
N LYS A 24 -2.34 -8.48 -4.45
CA LYS A 24 -2.77 -9.81 -3.99
C LYS A 24 -2.22 -10.10 -2.59
N SER A 25 -1.98 -11.37 -2.30
CA SER A 25 -1.36 -11.85 -1.08
C SER A 25 0.17 -11.93 -1.17
N VAL A 26 0.81 -12.03 -0.01
CA VAL A 26 2.25 -12.26 0.17
C VAL A 26 2.40 -13.43 1.15
N SER A 27 3.38 -14.30 0.95
CA SER A 27 3.62 -15.45 1.85
C SER A 27 3.94 -15.00 3.27
N SER A 28 3.56 -15.78 4.28
CA SER A 28 3.82 -15.44 5.70
C SER A 28 5.30 -15.18 5.97
N TYR A 29 6.19 -16.03 5.45
CA TYR A 29 7.63 -15.85 5.57
C TYR A 29 8.12 -14.51 5.00
N ALA A 30 7.58 -14.08 3.84
CA ALA A 30 7.93 -12.78 3.27
C ALA A 30 7.42 -11.63 4.13
N GLN A 31 6.24 -11.76 4.76
CA GLN A 31 5.71 -10.75 5.68
C GLN A 31 6.61 -10.60 6.90
N GLU A 32 7.09 -11.70 7.48
CA GLU A 32 8.05 -11.67 8.60
C GLU A 32 9.37 -10.99 8.20
N TYR A 33 9.91 -11.30 7.02
CA TYR A 33 11.12 -10.65 6.53
C TYR A 33 10.92 -9.16 6.27
N LEU A 34 9.81 -8.75 5.67
CA LEU A 34 9.48 -7.33 5.46
C LEU A 34 9.32 -6.58 6.79
N LEU A 35 8.66 -7.21 7.78
CA LEU A 35 8.50 -6.68 9.12
C LEU A 35 9.85 -6.50 9.83
N ALA A 36 10.75 -7.48 9.72
CA ALA A 36 12.10 -7.38 10.27
C ALA A 36 12.95 -6.27 9.63
N LYS A 37 12.54 -5.77 8.46
CA LYS A 37 13.14 -4.62 7.76
C LYS A 37 12.37 -3.31 7.97
N GLU A 38 11.38 -3.31 8.87
CA GLU A 38 10.54 -2.16 9.19
C GLU A 38 9.74 -1.62 7.99
N ILE A 39 9.44 -2.49 7.01
CA ILE A 39 8.65 -2.13 5.83
C ILE A 39 7.18 -2.42 6.12
N SER A 40 6.34 -1.38 6.07
CA SER A 40 4.89 -1.54 6.24
C SER A 40 4.26 -2.17 5.01
N LEU A 41 3.62 -3.33 5.16
CA LEU A 41 2.99 -4.07 4.07
C LEU A 41 1.46 -3.89 4.07
N VAL A 42 0.91 -3.57 2.90
CA VAL A 42 -0.54 -3.49 2.66
C VAL A 42 -0.94 -4.49 1.59
N LEU A 43 -1.81 -5.43 1.98
CA LEU A 43 -2.26 -6.54 1.13
C LEU A 43 -3.61 -6.24 0.45
N ASN A 44 -3.89 -6.97 -0.64
CA ASN A 44 -5.19 -7.00 -1.31
C ASN A 44 -5.70 -5.62 -1.78
N VAL A 45 -4.79 -4.75 -2.23
CA VAL A 45 -5.18 -3.44 -2.75
C VAL A 45 -5.74 -3.60 -4.16
N LYS A 46 -6.98 -3.19 -4.38
CA LYS A 46 -7.62 -3.30 -5.69
C LYS A 46 -6.79 -2.58 -6.77
N ARG A 47 -6.60 -3.21 -7.94
CA ARG A 47 -5.83 -2.65 -9.06
C ARG A 47 -6.17 -1.19 -9.41
N PRO A 48 -7.45 -0.77 -9.51
CA PRO A 48 -7.78 0.63 -9.79
C PRO A 48 -7.34 1.61 -8.70
N LEU A 49 -7.32 1.16 -7.44
CA LEU A 49 -6.84 1.96 -6.31
C LEU A 49 -5.31 2.09 -6.35
N LEU A 50 -4.59 1.00 -6.65
CA LEU A 50 -3.14 1.07 -6.89
C LEU A 50 -2.80 2.05 -8.01
N ASP A 51 -3.52 2.01 -9.15
CA ASP A 51 -3.30 2.96 -10.24
C ASP A 51 -3.51 4.41 -9.79
N ARG A 52 -4.51 4.65 -8.96
CA ARG A 52 -4.77 5.99 -8.41
C ARG A 52 -3.65 6.44 -7.47
N ILE A 53 -3.23 5.58 -6.54
CA ILE A 53 -2.13 5.88 -5.61
C ILE A 53 -0.84 6.13 -6.40
N ALA A 54 -0.52 5.29 -7.37
CA ALA A 54 0.64 5.43 -8.24
C ALA A 54 0.64 6.76 -8.99
N ARG A 55 -0.50 7.16 -9.57
CA ARG A 55 -0.63 8.49 -10.19
C ARG A 55 -0.44 9.62 -9.18
N CYS A 56 -1.08 9.58 -8.01
CA CYS A 56 -0.99 10.67 -7.03
C CYS A 56 0.42 10.82 -6.44
N THR A 57 1.10 9.71 -6.17
CA THR A 57 2.43 9.67 -5.54
C THR A 57 3.59 9.73 -6.53
N GLY A 58 3.32 9.57 -7.83
CA GLY A 58 4.35 9.40 -8.86
C GLY A 58 5.01 8.02 -8.88
N ALA A 59 4.49 7.04 -8.13
CA ALA A 59 5.03 5.69 -8.09
C ALA A 59 4.85 4.95 -9.42
N GLN A 60 5.78 4.07 -9.74
CA GLN A 60 5.61 3.09 -10.80
C GLN A 60 5.17 1.75 -10.22
N ILE A 61 4.06 1.20 -10.73
CA ILE A 61 3.62 -0.15 -10.39
C ILE A 61 4.46 -1.16 -11.16
N VAL A 62 5.13 -2.05 -10.43
CA VAL A 62 5.92 -3.15 -10.99
C VAL A 62 5.14 -4.47 -10.91
N PRO A 63 5.04 -5.24 -12.00
CA PRO A 63 4.25 -6.48 -12.02
C PRO A 63 4.95 -7.66 -11.33
N SER A 64 6.26 -7.58 -11.12
CA SER A 64 7.06 -8.60 -10.42
C SER A 64 8.33 -7.96 -9.84
N VAL A 65 8.84 -8.56 -8.76
CA VAL A 65 10.08 -8.16 -8.08
C VAL A 65 11.30 -8.25 -9.00
N ASP A 66 11.29 -9.16 -9.98
CA ASP A 66 12.41 -9.30 -10.92
C ASP A 66 12.50 -8.17 -11.96
N LYS A 67 11.43 -7.37 -12.11
CA LYS A 67 11.40 -6.21 -13.00
C LYS A 67 11.71 -4.90 -12.28
N ILE A 68 12.20 -5.00 -11.04
CA ILE A 68 12.69 -3.88 -10.24
C ILE A 68 14.13 -3.62 -10.68
N PHE A 69 14.31 -2.79 -11.72
CA PHE A 69 15.64 -2.33 -12.16
C PHE A 69 15.96 -0.94 -11.59
N SER A 70 14.99 -0.03 -11.68
CA SER A 70 15.08 1.34 -11.17
C SER A 70 13.67 1.90 -11.02
N PRO A 71 12.82 1.30 -10.14
CA PRO A 71 11.45 1.76 -10.00
C PRO A 71 11.45 3.20 -9.49
N ARG A 72 10.60 4.04 -10.08
CA ARG A 72 10.25 5.31 -9.44
C ARG A 72 9.40 5.00 -8.22
N LEU A 73 9.98 5.15 -7.03
CA LEU A 73 9.22 5.07 -5.78
C LEU A 73 8.25 6.24 -5.70
N GLY A 74 7.05 5.97 -5.20
CA GLY A 74 6.10 7.02 -4.87
C GLY A 74 6.57 7.83 -3.68
N GLN A 75 6.23 9.11 -3.67
CA GLN A 75 6.52 10.00 -2.55
C GLN A 75 5.22 10.59 -2.00
N CYS A 76 5.15 10.63 -0.68
CA CYS A 76 4.17 11.34 0.12
C CYS A 76 4.85 11.82 1.40
N GLU A 77 4.38 12.91 1.98
CA GLU A 77 4.95 13.46 3.23
C GLU A 77 4.53 12.61 4.44
N VAL A 78 3.26 12.20 4.48
CA VAL A 78 2.71 11.46 5.62
C VAL A 78 1.86 10.30 5.12
N PHE A 79 2.12 9.11 5.65
CA PHE A 79 1.26 7.95 5.54
C PHE A 79 0.65 7.62 6.91
N ARG A 80 -0.67 7.55 7.01
CA ARG A 80 -1.36 7.22 8.26
C ARG A 80 -2.60 6.37 8.04
N LEU A 81 -2.91 5.57 9.05
CA LEU A 81 -4.11 4.74 9.14
C LEU A 81 -5.05 5.36 10.17
N GLU A 82 -6.31 5.55 9.80
CA GLU A 82 -7.32 6.09 10.71
C GLU A 82 -8.57 5.21 10.71
N ARG A 83 -9.11 4.95 11.90
CA ARG A 83 -10.40 4.27 12.06
C ARG A 83 -11.51 5.31 12.03
N VAL A 84 -12.27 5.32 10.94
CA VAL A 84 -13.40 6.22 10.75
C VAL A 84 -14.69 5.46 11.04
N VAL A 85 -15.52 6.03 11.91
CA VAL A 85 -16.87 5.52 12.18
C VAL A 85 -17.82 6.17 11.17
N GLU A 86 -18.33 5.37 10.24
CA GLU A 86 -19.31 5.81 9.26
C GLU A 86 -20.71 5.55 9.78
N GLU A 87 -21.45 6.63 10.02
CA GLU A 87 -22.89 6.58 10.30
C GLU A 87 -23.65 6.59 8.97
N CYS A 88 -23.95 5.39 8.45
CA CYS A 88 -24.83 5.26 7.29
C CYS A 88 -26.26 5.64 7.68
N ARG A 89 -26.73 6.80 7.20
CA ARG A 89 -28.17 7.15 7.23
C ARG A 89 -28.89 6.39 6.12
N SER A 90 -29.17 5.11 6.33
CA SER A 90 -30.14 4.40 5.51
C SER A 90 -31.55 4.81 5.94
N ASN A 91 -32.43 5.14 4.99
CA ASN A 91 -33.86 5.44 5.22
C ASN A 91 -34.69 4.23 5.70
N ASP A 92 -34.01 3.16 6.10
CA ASP A 92 -34.60 1.92 6.59
C ASP A 92 -34.10 1.71 8.02
N SER A 93 -35.01 1.39 8.93
CA SER A 93 -35.00 1.63 10.39
C SER A 93 -33.96 0.86 11.22
N THR A 94 -32.73 0.67 10.74
CA THR A 94 -31.62 0.12 11.50
C THR A 94 -30.36 0.98 11.35
N ASN A 95 -30.08 1.80 12.38
CA ASN A 95 -28.85 2.61 12.46
C ASN A 95 -27.62 1.69 12.59
N LYS A 96 -27.07 1.22 11.46
CA LYS A 96 -25.88 0.35 11.45
C LYS A 96 -24.62 1.21 11.39
N LYS A 97 -24.01 1.47 12.55
CA LYS A 97 -22.69 2.09 12.64
C LYS A 97 -21.64 1.10 12.12
N SER A 98 -20.89 1.48 11.09
CA SER A 98 -19.78 0.66 10.57
C SER A 98 -18.45 1.37 10.82
N VAL A 99 -17.47 0.64 11.32
CA VAL A 99 -16.11 1.16 11.51
C VAL A 99 -15.26 0.71 10.33
N LYS A 100 -14.63 1.66 9.64
CA LYS A 100 -13.74 1.40 8.51
C LYS A 100 -12.36 1.96 8.82
N THR A 101 -11.32 1.19 8.52
CA THR A 101 -9.95 1.71 8.56
C THR A 101 -9.61 2.28 7.20
N LEU A 102 -9.31 3.58 7.15
CA LEU A 102 -8.88 4.29 5.95
C LEU A 102 -7.36 4.52 5.99
N MET A 103 -6.77 4.61 4.80
CA MET A 103 -5.36 4.95 4.60
C MET A 103 -5.28 6.33 3.97
N PHE A 104 -4.44 7.20 4.53
CA PHE A 104 -4.21 8.54 4.04
C PHE A 104 -2.77 8.66 3.56
N PHE A 105 -2.61 9.17 2.34
CA PHE A 105 -1.34 9.51 1.72
C PHE A 105 -1.33 11.02 1.50
N GLU A 106 -0.77 11.76 2.44
CA GLU A 106 -0.79 13.23 2.47
C GLU A 106 0.53 13.81 1.91
N GLY A 107 0.49 15.06 1.47
CA GLY A 107 1.67 15.72 0.87
C GLY A 107 2.08 15.16 -0.50
N CYS A 108 1.16 14.47 -1.20
CA CYS A 108 1.39 14.07 -2.59
C CYS A 108 1.43 15.30 -3.52
N PRO A 109 2.19 15.26 -4.63
CA PRO A 109 2.23 16.35 -5.61
C PRO A 109 0.82 16.74 -6.10
N ARG A 110 0.39 17.96 -5.75
CA ARG A 110 -1.01 18.45 -5.93
C ARG A 110 -1.54 18.44 -7.36
N ARG A 111 -0.68 18.30 -8.37
CA ARG A 111 -1.06 18.35 -9.79
C ARG A 111 -1.77 17.07 -10.29
N LEU A 112 -1.88 16.03 -9.45
CA LEU A 112 -2.22 14.67 -9.91
C LEU A 112 -3.60 14.15 -9.46
N GLY A 113 -4.48 15.02 -8.96
CA GLY A 113 -5.88 14.66 -8.67
C GLY A 113 -6.06 13.90 -7.34
N CYS A 114 -5.49 14.43 -6.27
CA CYS A 114 -5.77 13.99 -4.90
C CYS A 114 -7.22 14.30 -4.51
N THR A 115 -7.84 13.44 -3.71
CA THR A 115 -9.18 13.70 -3.12
C THR A 115 -9.06 14.59 -1.90
#